data_AF-A0A8S1C8I9-F1
#
_entry.id   AF-A0A8S1C8I9-F1
#
_cell.length_a   1.000
_cell.length_b   1.000
_cell.length_c   1.000
_cell.angle_alpha   90.00
_cell.angle_beta   90.00
_cell.angle_gamma   90.00
#
_symmetry.space_group_name_H-M   'P 1'
#
loop_
_entity.id
_entity.type
_entity.pdbx_description
1 polymer ?
#
loop_
_entity_poly.entity_id
_entity_poly.type
_entity_poly.pdbx_seq_one_letter_code
_entity_poly.pdbx_strand_id
1 'polypeptide(L)'
;MASNEKLLEISQDDVPKLMNVLKELLPDTVAPYHWILTHQKWQKKIPHLKVKVMCLNGDWDEQTVVCLADGLAASNKIYGAMYAPEEKIDRLKAALMHTDLIEWDRLKQFSACLKRIVPLMAEVFKFKGFKHTDDFIYSGYQYYMSVQDAANIDLGTLPENVRVGPLDVSHLQIVCDLWQHFDPEYQPVAMKMLELNPSVGVFVKNDKGDEDLASMVLMTEYGGVGLLQTAPEHRRKGYAEIALAHLTRRLGQMGYMPSSNVTQYNEASHSLFKKMGYKVVDAAFWVLAFKLPEK
;
A
#
# COMPACT_ATOMS: atom_id res chain seq x y z
N MET A 1 -16.14 -9.45 31.57
CA MET A 1 -14.78 -9.23 32.11
C MET A 1 -14.05 -8.37 31.10
N ALA A 2 -13.42 -7.26 31.50
CA ALA A 2 -12.57 -6.51 30.58
C ALA A 2 -11.46 -7.45 30.12
N SER A 3 -11.39 -7.67 28.81
CA SER A 3 -10.37 -8.47 28.17
C SER A 3 -8.99 -7.88 28.51
N ASN A 4 -8.07 -8.69 29.05
CA ASN A 4 -6.71 -8.26 29.43
C ASN A 4 -5.78 -8.06 28.21
N GLU A 5 -6.34 -8.13 27.00
CA GLU A 5 -5.62 -8.00 25.74
C GLU A 5 -5.04 -6.60 25.60
N LYS A 6 -3.73 -6.54 25.34
CA LYS A 6 -3.02 -5.28 25.14
C LYS A 6 -2.42 -5.24 23.75
N LEU A 7 -2.42 -4.08 23.12
CA LEU A 7 -1.56 -3.85 21.97
C LEU A 7 -0.22 -3.37 22.48
N LEU A 8 0.88 -4.07 22.15
CA LEU A 8 2.23 -3.70 22.58
C LEU A 8 3.16 -3.60 21.37
N GLU A 9 4.08 -2.65 21.41
CA GLU A 9 5.15 -2.51 20.43
C GLU A 9 6.19 -3.63 20.63
N ILE A 10 6.61 -4.25 19.52
CA ILE A 10 7.64 -5.29 19.53
C ILE A 10 9.02 -4.67 19.26
N SER A 11 10.07 -5.32 19.75
CA SER A 11 11.44 -4.85 19.55
C SER A 11 11.85 -4.99 18.07
N GLN A 12 12.85 -4.21 17.62
CA GLN A 12 13.39 -4.33 16.27
C GLN A 12 14.01 -5.72 16.01
N ASP A 13 14.48 -6.40 17.05
CA ASP A 13 15.03 -7.75 16.95
C ASP A 13 13.94 -8.83 16.80
N ASP A 14 12.70 -8.52 17.21
CA ASP A 14 11.55 -9.41 17.06
C ASP A 14 10.79 -9.19 15.75
N VAL A 15 10.92 -8.03 15.10
CA VAL A 15 10.28 -7.76 13.79
C VAL A 15 10.62 -8.85 12.75
N PRO A 16 11.88 -9.32 12.59
CA PRO A 16 12.18 -10.42 11.67
C PRO A 16 11.41 -11.71 11.97
N LYS A 17 11.11 -12.01 13.24
CA LYS A 17 10.33 -13.19 13.64
C LYS A 17 8.87 -13.04 13.22
N LEU A 18 8.26 -11.88 13.49
CA LEU A 18 6.93 -11.55 12.99
C LEU A 18 6.87 -11.63 11.46
N MET A 19 7.89 -11.13 10.76
CA MET A 19 7.93 -11.17 9.30
C MET A 19 7.92 -12.60 8.75
N ASN A 20 8.54 -13.56 9.44
CA ASN A 20 8.43 -14.99 9.07
C ASN A 20 7.00 -15.51 9.25
N VAL A 21 6.35 -15.20 10.39
CA VAL A 21 4.95 -15.56 10.63
C VAL A 21 4.03 -14.96 9.57
N LEU A 22 4.18 -13.67 9.26
CA LEU A 22 3.40 -13.01 8.22
C LEU A 22 3.62 -13.69 6.86
N LYS A 23 4.85 -14.10 6.52
CA LYS A 23 5.13 -14.78 5.26
C LYS A 23 4.43 -16.13 5.13
N GLU A 24 4.24 -16.87 6.23
CA GLU A 24 3.50 -18.14 6.25
C GLU A 24 1.99 -17.94 6.03
N LEU A 25 1.47 -16.78 6.38
CA LEU A 25 0.06 -16.39 6.26
C LEU A 25 -0.28 -15.69 4.94
N LEU A 26 0.65 -15.71 3.97
CA LEU A 26 0.38 -15.21 2.63
C LEU A 26 -0.74 -16.02 1.96
N PRO A 27 -1.60 -15.38 1.14
CA PRO A 27 -1.46 -14.00 0.66
C PRO A 27 -2.12 -12.92 1.55
N ASP A 28 -2.84 -13.28 2.60
CA ASP A 28 -3.66 -12.35 3.40
C ASP A 28 -2.83 -11.23 4.07
N THR A 29 -1.57 -11.52 4.39
CA THR A 29 -0.63 -10.62 5.05
C THR A 29 0.24 -9.81 4.09
N VAL A 30 0.02 -9.91 2.78
CA VAL A 30 0.91 -9.26 1.80
C VAL A 30 1.01 -7.74 2.01
N ALA A 31 -0.09 -7.10 2.41
CA ALA A 31 -0.14 -5.68 2.69
C ALA A 31 0.72 -5.29 3.92
N PRO A 32 0.45 -5.77 5.15
CA PRO A 32 1.28 -5.42 6.30
C PRO A 32 2.74 -5.88 6.16
N TYR A 33 2.99 -7.03 5.51
CA TYR A 33 4.34 -7.51 5.25
C TYR A 33 5.14 -6.49 4.41
N HIS A 34 4.63 -6.07 3.25
CA HIS A 34 5.32 -5.10 2.41
C HIS A 34 5.31 -3.69 2.97
N TRP A 35 4.28 -3.34 3.75
CA TRP A 35 4.25 -2.08 4.49
C TRP A 35 5.45 -2.00 5.44
N ILE A 36 5.70 -3.04 6.25
CA ILE A 36 6.83 -3.07 7.20
C ILE A 36 8.16 -3.02 6.45
N LEU A 37 8.33 -3.83 5.40
CA LEU A 37 9.55 -3.81 4.58
C LEU A 37 9.85 -2.43 4.00
N THR A 38 8.82 -1.75 3.48
CA THR A 38 8.97 -0.44 2.84
C THR A 38 9.32 0.61 3.87
N HIS A 39 8.59 0.67 4.98
CA HIS A 39 8.80 1.69 6.00
C HIS A 39 10.09 1.51 6.80
N GLN A 40 10.54 0.28 7.07
CA GLN A 40 11.86 0.05 7.67
C GLN A 40 13.00 0.49 6.74
N LYS A 41 12.84 0.33 5.41
CA LYS A 41 13.80 0.86 4.43
C LYS A 41 13.80 2.39 4.42
N TRP A 42 12.62 2.99 4.43
CA TRP A 42 12.46 4.45 4.46
C TRP A 42 12.99 5.07 5.74
N GLN A 43 12.77 4.44 6.90
CA GLN A 43 13.23 4.93 8.20
C GLN A 43 14.76 5.07 8.26
N LYS A 44 15.50 4.20 7.56
CA LYS A 44 16.97 4.32 7.42
C LYS A 44 17.42 5.54 6.61
N LYS A 45 16.52 6.17 5.85
CA LYS A 45 16.79 7.29 4.93
C LYS A 45 16.08 8.58 5.32
N ILE A 46 15.03 8.51 6.14
CA ILE A 46 14.19 9.63 6.56
C ILE A 46 14.31 9.76 8.09
N PRO A 47 15.17 10.66 8.61
CA PRO A 47 15.51 10.71 10.03
C PRO A 47 14.32 10.96 10.98
N HIS A 48 13.27 11.62 10.50
CA HIS A 48 12.09 11.94 11.29
C HIS A 48 10.95 10.91 11.15
N LEU A 49 11.09 9.92 10.25
CA LEU A 49 10.08 8.89 10.07
C LEU A 49 10.14 7.90 11.24
N LYS A 50 9.06 7.83 12.01
CA LYS A 50 8.91 6.86 13.10
C LYS A 50 8.01 5.72 12.63
N VAL A 51 8.52 4.51 12.76
CA VAL A 51 7.81 3.27 12.41
C VAL A 51 7.58 2.47 13.68
N LYS A 52 6.33 2.16 13.98
CA LYS A 52 5.94 1.26 15.07
C LYS A 52 5.37 -0.02 14.49
N VAL A 53 5.75 -1.15 15.07
CA VAL A 53 5.19 -2.47 14.78
C VAL A 53 4.69 -3.04 16.10
N MET A 54 3.41 -3.40 16.15
CA MET A 54 2.74 -3.82 17.36
C MET A 54 1.98 -5.12 17.14
N CYS A 55 1.91 -5.96 18.17
CA CYS A 55 1.18 -7.23 18.19
C CYS A 55 0.27 -7.29 19.41
N LEU A 56 -0.71 -8.19 19.39
CA LEU A 56 -1.44 -8.54 20.61
C LEU A 56 -0.47 -9.12 21.64
N ASN A 57 -0.53 -8.55 22.84
CA ASN A 57 0.31 -8.86 23.99
C ASN A 57 1.82 -8.81 23.73
N GLY A 58 2.24 -8.14 22.65
CA GLY A 58 3.65 -8.10 22.22
C GLY A 58 4.17 -9.44 21.70
N ASP A 59 3.26 -10.39 21.44
CA ASP A 59 3.59 -11.73 20.98
C ASP A 59 3.46 -11.79 19.45
N TRP A 60 4.59 -11.92 18.76
CA TRP A 60 4.62 -12.03 17.30
C TRP A 60 4.00 -13.34 16.79
N ASP A 61 3.88 -14.37 17.64
CA ASP A 61 3.29 -15.66 17.30
C ASP A 61 1.74 -15.63 17.36
N GLU A 62 1.15 -14.56 17.91
CA GLU A 62 -0.31 -14.36 17.90
C GLU A 62 -0.87 -14.02 16.51
N GLN A 63 -0.03 -13.94 15.48
CA GLN A 63 -0.42 -13.72 14.08
C GLN A 63 -1.20 -12.40 13.88
N THR A 64 -1.04 -11.45 14.78
CA THR A 64 -1.63 -10.12 14.66
C THR A 64 -0.57 -9.07 14.46
N VAL A 65 -0.90 -8.05 13.69
CA VAL A 65 -0.01 -6.90 13.50
C VAL A 65 -0.81 -5.63 13.30
N VAL A 66 -0.36 -4.58 13.97
CA VAL A 66 -0.73 -3.18 13.71
C VAL A 66 0.57 -2.42 13.50
N CYS A 67 0.72 -1.80 12.35
CA CYS A 67 1.91 -1.03 12.01
C CYS A 67 1.54 0.41 11.68
N LEU A 68 2.36 1.36 12.14
CA LEU A 68 2.11 2.80 12.03
C LEU A 68 3.38 3.53 11.57
N ALA A 69 3.19 4.47 10.65
CA ALA A 69 4.21 5.43 10.21
C ALA A 69 3.76 6.83 10.62
N ASP A 70 4.64 7.52 11.34
CA ASP A 70 4.50 8.92 11.72
C ASP A 70 5.63 9.75 11.10
N GLY A 71 5.29 10.89 10.51
CA GLY A 71 6.21 11.75 9.76
C GLY A 71 6.31 11.41 8.28
N LEU A 72 5.30 10.74 7.70
CA LEU A 72 5.27 10.38 6.29
C LEU A 72 4.87 11.56 5.38
N ALA A 73 3.82 12.28 5.77
CA ALA A 73 3.24 13.40 5.03
C ALA A 73 3.45 14.74 5.77
N ALA A 74 3.31 15.86 5.06
CA ALA A 74 3.44 17.20 5.66
C ALA A 74 2.40 17.49 6.74
N SER A 75 1.25 16.82 6.71
CA SER A 75 0.12 17.04 7.62
C SER A 75 0.31 16.46 9.04
N ASN A 76 1.50 15.92 9.35
CA ASN A 76 1.82 15.29 10.63
C ASN A 76 0.84 14.15 11.02
N LYS A 77 0.23 13.55 9.99
CA LYS A 77 -0.75 12.47 10.10
C LYS A 77 -0.06 11.10 10.13
N ILE A 78 -0.71 10.17 10.81
CA ILE A 78 -0.27 8.79 10.98
C ILE A 78 -0.99 7.91 9.96
N TYR A 79 -0.22 7.04 9.32
CA TYR A 79 -0.69 6.05 8.37
C TYR A 79 -0.35 4.66 8.86
N GLY A 80 -1.20 3.68 8.60
CA GLY A 80 -0.92 2.32 9.04
C GLY A 80 -1.41 1.23 8.09
N ALA A 81 -1.08 0.01 8.46
CA ALA A 81 -1.71 -1.21 7.97
C ALA A 81 -1.89 -2.17 9.15
N MET A 82 -2.78 -3.15 9.00
CA MET A 82 -2.98 -4.15 10.03
C MET A 82 -3.46 -5.48 9.46
N TYR A 83 -3.28 -6.52 10.26
CA TYR A 83 -3.85 -7.84 10.02
C TYR A 83 -4.18 -8.52 11.33
N ALA A 84 -5.27 -9.28 11.30
CA ALA A 84 -5.59 -10.29 12.28
C ALA A 84 -6.37 -11.42 11.59
N PRO A 85 -6.17 -12.68 12.02
CA PRO A 85 -7.01 -13.79 11.61
C PRO A 85 -8.39 -13.69 12.30
N GLU A 86 -9.38 -14.38 11.73
CA GLU A 86 -10.80 -14.29 12.11
C GLU A 86 -11.01 -14.50 13.62
N GLU A 87 -10.36 -15.50 14.19
CA GLU A 87 -10.46 -15.89 15.60
C GLU A 87 -9.81 -14.90 16.58
N LYS A 88 -9.07 -13.90 16.08
CA LYS A 88 -8.41 -12.87 16.88
C LYS A 88 -9.02 -11.48 16.73
N ILE A 89 -10.05 -11.32 15.90
CA ILE A 89 -10.70 -10.04 15.64
C ILE A 89 -11.20 -9.40 16.94
N ASP A 90 -11.96 -10.12 17.78
CA ASP A 90 -12.48 -9.54 19.02
C ASP A 90 -11.39 -9.16 20.03
N ARG A 91 -10.29 -9.92 20.05
CA ARG A 91 -9.13 -9.64 20.91
C ARG A 91 -8.41 -8.37 20.42
N LEU A 92 -8.19 -8.24 19.11
CA LEU A 92 -7.61 -7.05 18.50
C LEU A 92 -8.51 -5.82 18.73
N LYS A 93 -9.84 -5.97 18.60
CA LYS A 93 -10.81 -4.90 18.87
C LYS A 93 -10.67 -4.38 20.30
N ALA A 94 -10.67 -5.28 21.29
CA ALA A 94 -10.51 -4.91 22.69
C ALA A 94 -9.19 -4.17 22.95
N ALA A 95 -8.09 -4.67 22.39
CA ALA A 95 -6.78 -4.03 22.52
C ALA A 95 -6.76 -2.62 21.88
N LEU A 96 -7.36 -2.44 20.70
CA LEU A 96 -7.44 -1.15 20.01
C LEU A 96 -8.34 -0.14 20.74
N MET A 97 -9.44 -0.58 21.36
CA MET A 97 -10.30 0.29 22.15
C MET A 97 -9.57 0.92 23.34
N HIS A 98 -8.62 0.20 23.95
CA HIS A 98 -7.98 0.61 25.20
C HIS A 98 -6.51 1.03 25.06
N THR A 99 -5.90 0.91 23.87
CA THR A 99 -4.52 1.36 23.66
C THR A 99 -4.39 2.88 23.57
N ASP A 100 -3.30 3.38 24.14
CA ASP A 100 -2.79 4.75 24.01
C ASP A 100 -1.55 4.84 23.09
N LEU A 101 -1.13 3.71 22.49
CA LEU A 101 0.02 3.68 21.58
C LEU A 101 -0.26 4.36 20.23
N ILE A 102 -1.54 4.53 19.91
CA ILE A 102 -2.05 5.16 18.69
C ILE A 102 -2.57 6.54 19.07
N GLU A 103 -1.98 7.59 18.49
CA GLU A 103 -2.49 8.95 18.59
C GLU A 103 -3.69 9.09 17.64
N TRP A 104 -4.86 8.62 18.07
CA TRP A 104 -6.07 8.47 17.25
C TRP A 104 -6.45 9.75 16.49
N ASP A 105 -6.24 10.93 17.08
CA ASP A 105 -6.58 12.22 16.46
C ASP A 105 -5.67 12.59 15.27
N ARG A 106 -4.49 11.97 15.22
CA ARG A 106 -3.51 12.12 14.15
C ARG A 106 -3.59 10.98 13.13
N LEU A 107 -4.25 9.87 13.44
CA LEU A 107 -4.49 8.81 12.47
C LEU A 107 -5.27 9.36 11.28
N LYS A 108 -4.75 9.17 10.06
CA LYS A 108 -5.47 9.45 8.81
C LYS A 108 -6.14 8.19 8.30
N GLN A 109 -5.41 7.07 8.20
CA GLN A 109 -5.97 5.83 7.70
C GLN A 109 -5.17 4.57 8.06
N PHE A 110 -5.85 3.43 8.01
CA PHE A 110 -5.24 2.14 7.75
C PHE A 110 -5.49 1.73 6.29
N SER A 111 -4.43 1.33 5.60
CA SER A 111 -4.45 1.04 4.16
C SER A 111 -4.49 -0.46 3.90
N ALA A 112 -5.18 -0.86 2.82
CA ALA A 112 -5.23 -2.24 2.35
C ALA A 112 -5.68 -3.25 3.42
N CYS A 113 -6.64 -2.84 4.26
CA CYS A 113 -7.25 -3.70 5.25
C CYS A 113 -8.09 -4.78 4.56
N LEU A 114 -8.07 -5.99 5.10
CA LEU A 114 -8.97 -7.07 4.70
C LEU A 114 -10.41 -6.77 5.13
N LYS A 115 -11.38 -7.41 4.48
CA LYS A 115 -12.81 -7.15 4.74
C LYS A 115 -13.19 -7.31 6.21
N ARG A 116 -12.65 -8.32 6.88
CA ARG A 116 -12.91 -8.63 8.31
C ARG A 116 -12.45 -7.54 9.28
N ILE A 117 -11.51 -6.69 8.88
CA ILE A 117 -11.01 -5.58 9.73
C ILE A 117 -12.02 -4.43 9.81
N VAL A 118 -12.86 -4.25 8.78
CA VAL A 118 -13.71 -3.07 8.66
C VAL A 118 -14.76 -2.96 9.78
N PRO A 119 -15.55 -4.01 10.11
CA PRO A 119 -16.53 -3.91 11.19
C PRO A 119 -15.87 -3.63 12.55
N LEU A 120 -14.71 -4.27 12.80
CA LEU A 120 -13.89 -4.03 13.99
C LEU A 120 -13.49 -2.55 14.10
N MET A 121 -13.01 -1.94 13.02
CA MET A 121 -12.55 -0.55 13.06
C MET A 121 -13.71 0.43 13.23
N ALA A 122 -14.88 0.13 12.66
CA ALA A 122 -16.07 0.95 12.87
C ALA A 122 -16.46 1.01 14.36
N GLU A 123 -16.42 -0.13 15.06
CA GLU A 123 -16.66 -0.19 16.51
C GLU A 123 -15.57 0.55 17.31
N VAL A 124 -14.30 0.38 16.95
CA VAL A 124 -13.17 1.07 17.61
C VAL A 124 -13.30 2.58 17.46
N PHE A 125 -13.58 3.08 16.26
CA PHE A 125 -13.75 4.52 16.01
C PHE A 125 -14.93 5.08 16.77
N LYS A 126 -16.07 4.38 16.79
CA LYS A 126 -17.22 4.77 17.62
C LYS A 126 -16.85 4.84 19.10
N PHE A 127 -16.11 3.86 19.62
CA PHE A 127 -15.65 3.85 21.01
C PHE A 127 -14.70 5.01 21.32
N LYS A 128 -13.81 5.36 20.39
CA LYS A 128 -12.87 6.49 20.50
C LYS A 128 -13.52 7.86 20.23
N GLY A 129 -14.83 7.93 20.01
CA GLY A 129 -15.57 9.18 19.78
C GLY A 129 -15.43 9.75 18.37
N PHE A 130 -14.93 8.97 17.41
CA PHE A 130 -14.91 9.33 16.00
C PHE A 130 -16.27 9.02 15.38
N LYS A 131 -16.76 9.93 14.53
CA LYS A 131 -17.96 9.66 13.74
C LYS A 131 -17.55 8.82 12.54
N HIS A 132 -18.28 7.74 12.30
CA HIS A 132 -18.13 6.94 11.11
C HIS A 132 -19.24 7.36 10.11
N THR A 133 -18.88 7.73 8.88
CA THR A 133 -19.83 7.75 7.77
C THR A 133 -19.86 6.35 7.16
N ASP A 134 -20.97 5.91 6.56
CA ASP A 134 -20.96 4.66 5.77
C ASP A 134 -19.99 4.71 4.58
N ASP A 135 -19.41 5.91 4.30
CA ASP A 135 -18.33 6.16 3.34
C ASP A 135 -16.92 5.72 3.82
N PHE A 136 -16.82 4.87 4.85
CA PHE A 136 -15.66 3.95 4.86
C PHE A 136 -15.66 3.24 3.52
N ILE A 137 -14.53 2.68 3.10
CA ILE A 137 -14.52 1.70 2.03
C ILE A 137 -14.55 2.35 0.64
N TYR A 138 -13.37 2.75 0.17
CA TYR A 138 -13.05 2.40 -1.21
C TYR A 138 -12.89 0.88 -1.25
N SER A 139 -13.94 0.16 -1.63
CA SER A 139 -13.87 -1.29 -1.85
C SER A 139 -13.13 -1.52 -3.14
N GLY A 140 -12.07 -2.30 -3.04
CA GLY A 140 -11.35 -2.81 -4.19
C GLY A 140 -11.10 -4.29 -4.07
N TYR A 141 -10.41 -4.84 -5.06
CA TYR A 141 -9.82 -6.17 -4.98
C TYR A 141 -8.33 -6.04 -4.71
N GLN A 142 -7.84 -6.82 -3.74
CA GLN A 142 -6.41 -7.01 -3.52
C GLN A 142 -5.91 -8.07 -4.49
N TYR A 143 -4.97 -7.68 -5.34
CA TYR A 143 -4.26 -8.56 -6.24
C TYR A 143 -2.92 -8.96 -5.67
N TYR A 144 -2.48 -10.16 -5.98
CA TYR A 144 -1.21 -10.74 -5.53
C TYR A 144 -0.56 -11.58 -6.63
N MET A 145 0.77 -11.57 -6.66
CA MET A 145 1.60 -12.46 -7.46
C MET A 145 2.78 -12.97 -6.63
N SER A 146 3.13 -14.25 -6.81
CA SER A 146 4.28 -14.85 -6.11
C SER A 146 5.60 -14.23 -6.59
N VAL A 147 6.64 -14.29 -5.76
CA VAL A 147 7.99 -13.82 -6.14
C VAL A 147 8.47 -14.52 -7.41
N GLN A 148 8.26 -15.84 -7.50
CA GLN A 148 8.74 -16.65 -8.60
C GLN A 148 8.03 -16.30 -9.91
N ASP A 149 6.70 -16.19 -9.90
CA ASP A 149 5.95 -15.82 -11.10
C ASP A 149 6.32 -14.41 -11.55
N ALA A 150 6.41 -13.47 -10.60
CA ALA A 150 6.80 -12.10 -10.86
C ALA A 150 8.19 -12.02 -11.51
N ALA A 151 9.21 -12.65 -10.91
CA ALA A 151 10.58 -12.61 -11.38
C ALA A 151 10.77 -13.18 -12.80
N ASN A 152 9.86 -14.04 -13.24
CA ASN A 152 9.90 -14.76 -14.51
C ASN A 152 8.90 -14.24 -15.55
N ILE A 153 8.30 -13.07 -15.35
CA ILE A 153 7.46 -12.44 -16.38
C ILE A 153 8.25 -12.25 -17.67
N ASP A 154 7.70 -12.75 -18.77
CA ASP A 154 8.18 -12.44 -20.11
C ASP A 154 7.82 -10.99 -20.46
N LEU A 155 8.83 -10.20 -20.82
CA LEU A 155 8.63 -8.81 -21.22
C LEU A 155 8.43 -8.64 -22.73
N GLY A 156 8.66 -9.69 -23.52
CA GLY A 156 8.65 -9.62 -24.97
C GLY A 156 9.64 -8.59 -25.53
N THR A 157 9.39 -8.18 -26.77
CA THR A 157 10.17 -7.15 -27.46
C THR A 157 9.45 -5.82 -27.40
N LEU A 158 10.19 -4.75 -27.06
CA LEU A 158 9.65 -3.39 -27.08
C LEU A 158 9.54 -2.86 -28.52
N PRO A 159 8.52 -2.06 -28.86
CA PRO A 159 8.50 -1.32 -30.11
C PRO A 159 9.72 -0.37 -30.22
N GLU A 160 10.22 -0.13 -31.44
CA GLU A 160 11.45 0.65 -31.67
C GLU A 160 11.41 2.08 -31.12
N ASN A 161 10.23 2.70 -31.09
CA ASN A 161 10.03 4.05 -30.57
C ASN A 161 9.71 4.09 -29.07
N VAL A 162 9.80 2.95 -28.37
CA VAL A 162 9.46 2.81 -26.96
C VAL A 162 10.71 2.50 -26.14
N ARG A 163 10.92 3.28 -25.09
CA ARG A 163 11.93 3.03 -24.06
C ARG A 163 11.26 2.83 -22.71
N VAL A 164 11.78 1.89 -21.93
CA VAL A 164 11.38 1.73 -20.52
C VAL A 164 12.51 2.22 -19.62
N GLY A 165 12.19 2.96 -18.56
CA GLY A 165 13.17 3.48 -17.61
C GLY A 165 12.57 3.78 -16.25
N PRO A 166 13.41 4.10 -15.24
CA PRO A 166 12.91 4.56 -13.94
C PRO A 166 12.26 5.95 -14.07
N LEU A 167 11.35 6.25 -13.14
CA LEU A 167 10.92 7.62 -12.88
C LEU A 167 11.83 8.23 -11.80
N ASP A 168 11.89 9.54 -11.77
CA ASP A 168 12.62 10.34 -10.77
C ASP A 168 11.79 11.55 -10.33
N VAL A 169 12.35 12.38 -9.45
CA VAL A 169 11.67 13.57 -8.90
C VAL A 169 11.26 14.61 -9.95
N SER A 170 11.89 14.64 -11.13
CA SER A 170 11.46 15.56 -12.21
C SER A 170 10.08 15.18 -12.76
N HIS A 171 9.64 13.94 -12.54
CA HIS A 171 8.33 13.43 -12.95
C HIS A 171 7.24 13.69 -11.90
N LEU A 172 7.54 14.31 -10.75
CA LEU A 172 6.59 14.48 -9.65
C LEU A 172 5.31 15.19 -10.08
N GLN A 173 5.42 16.25 -10.88
CA GLN A 173 4.26 17.01 -11.34
C GLN A 173 3.30 16.11 -12.14
N ILE A 174 3.82 15.33 -13.09
CA ILE A 174 3.02 14.39 -13.89
C ILE A 174 2.41 13.30 -13.01
N VAL A 175 3.15 12.81 -12.01
CA VAL A 175 2.64 11.83 -11.04
C VAL A 175 1.43 12.37 -10.28
N CYS A 176 1.52 13.60 -9.77
CA CYS A 176 0.44 14.26 -9.07
C CYS A 176 -0.76 14.54 -9.99
N ASP A 177 -0.53 15.05 -11.19
CA ASP A 177 -1.59 15.45 -12.12
C ASP A 177 -2.41 14.27 -12.65
N LEU A 178 -1.78 13.11 -12.89
CA LEU A 178 -2.47 11.92 -13.39
C LEU A 178 -3.09 11.06 -12.28
N TRP A 179 -2.80 11.34 -11.01
CA TRP A 179 -3.37 10.59 -9.91
C TRP A 179 -4.79 11.08 -9.62
N GLN A 180 -5.79 10.33 -10.13
CA GLN A 180 -7.22 10.66 -10.01
C GLN A 180 -7.71 10.98 -8.58
N HIS A 181 -7.08 10.41 -7.56
CA HIS A 181 -7.44 10.59 -6.15
C HIS A 181 -6.37 11.37 -5.39
N PHE A 182 -5.59 12.21 -6.09
CA PHE A 182 -4.51 12.96 -5.48
C PHE A 182 -5.03 13.93 -4.43
N ASP A 183 -4.49 13.79 -3.22
CA ASP A 183 -4.58 14.76 -2.14
C ASP A 183 -3.27 15.56 -2.14
N PRO A 184 -3.28 16.90 -2.27
CA PRO A 184 -2.07 17.72 -2.19
C PRO A 184 -1.23 17.47 -0.93
N GLU A 185 -1.85 17.04 0.18
CA GLU A 185 -1.12 16.64 1.41
C GLU A 185 -0.14 15.47 1.16
N TYR A 186 -0.39 14.67 0.11
CA TYR A 186 0.39 13.50 -0.27
C TYR A 186 1.57 13.80 -1.21
N GLN A 187 1.74 15.04 -1.67
CA GLN A 187 2.86 15.40 -2.55
C GLN A 187 4.23 15.02 -1.96
N PRO A 188 4.53 15.26 -0.66
CA PRO A 188 5.80 14.83 -0.07
C PRO A 188 5.98 13.31 -0.09
N VAL A 189 4.89 12.56 0.10
CA VAL A 189 4.91 11.08 0.02
C VAL A 189 5.20 10.64 -1.41
N ALA A 190 4.57 11.27 -2.41
CA ALA A 190 4.82 11.01 -3.82
C ALA A 190 6.28 11.26 -4.22
N MET A 191 6.87 12.35 -3.71
CA MET A 191 8.30 12.61 -3.89
C MET A 191 9.16 11.49 -3.28
N LYS A 192 8.84 11.02 -2.07
CA LYS A 192 9.58 9.91 -1.44
C LYS A 192 9.40 8.57 -2.16
N MET A 193 8.23 8.31 -2.73
CA MET A 193 8.02 7.14 -3.59
C MET A 193 8.94 7.20 -4.83
N LEU A 194 9.04 8.36 -5.49
CA LEU A 194 9.94 8.54 -6.64
C LEU A 194 11.42 8.39 -6.28
N GLU A 195 11.83 8.87 -5.09
CA GLU A 195 13.22 8.80 -4.64
C GLU A 195 13.64 7.41 -4.16
N LEU A 196 12.76 6.70 -3.44
CA LEU A 196 13.13 5.54 -2.63
C LEU A 196 12.55 4.22 -3.13
N ASN A 197 11.48 4.26 -3.94
CA ASN A 197 10.79 3.05 -4.39
C ASN A 197 11.07 2.73 -5.86
N PRO A 198 11.02 1.45 -6.25
CA PRO A 198 11.04 1.07 -7.65
C PRO A 198 9.87 1.70 -8.41
N SER A 199 10.18 2.25 -9.57
CA SER A 199 9.23 2.84 -10.50
C SER A 199 9.58 2.45 -11.93
N VAL A 200 8.59 2.54 -12.81
CA VAL A 200 8.75 2.32 -14.24
C VAL A 200 7.93 3.35 -15.00
N GLY A 201 8.59 4.05 -15.92
CA GLY A 201 8.01 4.86 -16.98
C GLY A 201 8.20 4.21 -18.34
N VAL A 202 7.18 4.35 -19.19
CA VAL A 202 7.20 4.00 -20.62
C VAL A 202 7.26 5.30 -21.39
N PHE A 203 8.38 5.52 -22.06
CA PHE A 203 8.70 6.73 -22.81
C PHE A 203 8.55 6.44 -24.30
N VAL A 204 7.83 7.30 -25.01
CA VAL A 204 7.55 7.14 -26.44
C VAL A 204 8.12 8.32 -27.19
N LYS A 205 8.93 8.05 -28.22
CA LYS A 205 9.43 9.12 -29.10
C LYS A 205 8.30 9.73 -29.90
N ASN A 206 8.17 11.05 -29.85
CA ASN A 206 7.22 11.82 -30.64
C ASN A 206 7.83 12.25 -31.98
N ASP A 207 7.02 12.91 -32.81
CA ASP A 207 7.39 13.32 -34.17
C ASP A 207 8.55 14.33 -34.21
N LYS A 208 8.85 15.00 -33.08
CA LYS A 208 9.97 15.93 -32.95
C LYS A 208 11.26 15.24 -32.47
N GLY A 209 11.18 13.97 -32.11
CA GLY A 209 12.28 13.18 -31.57
C GLY A 209 12.42 13.26 -30.04
N ASP A 210 11.56 14.01 -29.36
CA ASP A 210 11.52 14.08 -27.90
C ASP A 210 10.78 12.86 -27.32
N GLU A 211 11.00 12.54 -26.04
CA GLU A 211 10.36 11.42 -25.35
C GLU A 211 9.21 11.88 -24.45
N ASP A 212 8.00 11.42 -24.75
CA ASP A 212 6.82 11.66 -23.92
C ASP A 212 6.61 10.50 -22.94
N LEU A 213 6.29 10.81 -21.68
CA LEU A 213 5.92 9.80 -20.68
C LEU A 213 4.51 9.27 -20.96
N ALA A 214 4.43 8.17 -21.72
CA ALA A 214 3.18 7.58 -22.15
C ALA A 214 2.45 6.82 -21.03
N SER A 215 3.18 6.12 -20.17
CA SER A 215 2.60 5.39 -19.04
C SER A 215 3.58 5.27 -17.89
N MET A 216 3.07 5.19 -16.66
CA MET A 216 3.88 5.09 -15.46
C MET A 216 3.26 4.12 -14.46
N VAL A 217 4.10 3.54 -13.61
CA VAL A 217 3.70 2.72 -12.46
C VAL A 217 4.78 2.78 -11.38
N LEU A 218 4.37 2.76 -10.12
CA LEU A 218 5.27 2.88 -8.98
C LEU A 218 4.95 1.85 -7.90
N MET A 219 5.95 1.50 -7.10
CA MET A 219 5.70 0.89 -5.79
C MET A 219 5.32 2.00 -4.80
N THR A 220 4.16 1.82 -4.16
CA THR A 220 3.55 2.74 -3.20
C THR A 220 4.26 2.74 -1.85
N GLU A 221 3.91 3.68 -0.98
CA GLU A 221 4.37 3.72 0.41
C GLU A 221 3.98 2.47 1.21
N TYR A 222 2.83 1.85 0.90
CA TYR A 222 2.42 0.58 1.52
C TYR A 222 3.04 -0.65 0.84
N GLY A 223 3.97 -0.46 -0.10
CA GLY A 223 4.78 -1.52 -0.72
C GLY A 223 4.09 -2.31 -1.84
N GLY A 224 2.85 -1.95 -2.19
CA GLY A 224 2.16 -2.50 -3.35
C GLY A 224 2.44 -1.73 -4.64
N VAL A 225 2.17 -2.34 -5.80
CA VAL A 225 2.10 -1.68 -7.09
C VAL A 225 0.89 -0.74 -7.12
N GLY A 226 1.11 0.51 -7.51
CA GLY A 226 0.07 1.52 -7.60
C GLY A 226 0.46 2.66 -8.53
N LEU A 227 -0.39 3.68 -8.57
CA LEU A 227 -0.26 4.85 -9.45
C LEU A 227 -0.03 4.44 -10.92
N LEU A 228 -0.62 3.30 -11.33
CA LEU A 228 -0.60 2.88 -12.73
C LEU A 228 -1.49 3.82 -13.53
N GLN A 229 -0.88 4.64 -14.38
CA GLN A 229 -1.58 5.59 -15.22
C GLN A 229 -0.99 5.60 -16.62
N THR A 230 -1.84 5.90 -17.60
CA THR A 230 -1.46 6.12 -18.99
C THR A 230 -2.02 7.46 -19.42
N ALA A 231 -1.15 8.31 -19.96
CA ALA A 231 -1.53 9.61 -20.49
C ALA A 231 -2.67 9.45 -21.52
N PRO A 232 -3.71 10.30 -21.50
CA PRO A 232 -4.93 10.12 -22.31
C PRO A 232 -4.68 9.78 -23.80
N GLU A 233 -3.76 10.49 -24.43
CA GLU A 233 -3.33 10.37 -25.82
C GLU A 233 -2.54 9.07 -26.13
N HIS A 234 -2.07 8.37 -25.09
CA HIS A 234 -1.33 7.13 -25.16
C HIS A 234 -2.15 5.89 -24.73
N ARG A 235 -3.42 6.06 -24.37
CA ARG A 235 -4.28 4.94 -23.94
C ARG A 235 -4.56 3.94 -25.07
N ARG A 236 -4.90 2.71 -24.67
CA ARG A 236 -5.23 1.58 -25.57
C ARG A 236 -4.11 1.15 -26.53
N LYS A 237 -2.87 1.56 -26.29
CA LYS A 237 -1.66 1.20 -27.05
C LYS A 237 -0.77 0.15 -26.37
N GLY A 238 -1.22 -0.44 -25.25
CA GLY A 238 -0.49 -1.48 -24.51
C GLY A 238 0.57 -0.97 -23.51
N TYR A 239 0.80 0.35 -23.39
CA TYR A 239 1.86 0.88 -22.54
C TYR A 239 1.68 0.62 -21.04
N ALA A 240 0.44 0.57 -20.53
CA ALA A 240 0.17 0.20 -19.14
C ALA A 240 0.66 -1.23 -18.82
N GLU A 241 0.50 -2.15 -19.77
CA GLU A 241 0.94 -3.54 -19.65
C GLU A 241 2.45 -3.64 -19.66
N ILE A 242 3.12 -2.91 -20.56
CA ILE A 242 4.58 -2.82 -20.60
C ILE A 242 5.11 -2.30 -19.25
N ALA A 243 4.55 -1.19 -18.75
CA ALA A 243 4.95 -0.59 -17.48
C ALA A 243 4.78 -1.56 -16.32
N LEU A 244 3.59 -2.16 -16.20
CA LEU A 244 3.25 -3.10 -15.14
C LEU A 244 4.12 -4.36 -15.20
N ALA A 245 4.35 -4.94 -16.37
CA ALA A 245 5.19 -6.13 -16.55
C ALA A 245 6.62 -5.87 -16.08
N HIS A 246 7.21 -4.74 -16.49
CA HIS A 246 8.58 -4.38 -16.12
C HIS A 246 8.71 -4.13 -14.62
N LEU A 247 7.78 -3.41 -13.99
CA LEU A 247 7.82 -3.18 -12.55
C LEU A 247 7.60 -4.49 -11.78
N THR A 248 6.62 -5.30 -12.20
CA THR A 248 6.32 -6.59 -11.56
C THR A 248 7.53 -7.51 -11.59
N ARG A 249 8.20 -7.62 -12.74
CA ARG A 249 9.44 -8.40 -12.87
C ARG A 249 10.56 -7.89 -11.97
N ARG A 250 10.77 -6.58 -11.97
CA ARG A 250 11.78 -5.94 -11.11
C ARG A 250 11.52 -6.22 -9.62
N LEU A 251 10.27 -6.11 -9.18
CA LEU A 251 9.88 -6.42 -7.80
C LEU A 251 10.14 -7.89 -7.45
N GLY A 252 9.75 -8.83 -8.31
CA GLY A 252 10.04 -10.25 -8.14
C GLY A 252 11.55 -10.53 -8.04
N GLN A 253 12.37 -9.92 -8.90
CA GLN A 253 13.83 -10.03 -8.85
C GLN A 253 14.44 -9.44 -7.57
N MET A 254 13.77 -8.47 -6.96
CA MET A 254 14.14 -7.90 -5.65
C MET A 254 13.61 -8.72 -4.47
N GLY A 255 12.92 -9.84 -4.70
CA GLY A 255 12.33 -10.69 -3.66
C GLY A 255 11.01 -10.18 -3.09
N TYR A 256 10.39 -9.18 -3.71
CA TYR A 256 9.07 -8.67 -3.34
C TYR A 256 7.97 -9.56 -3.94
N MET A 257 6.82 -9.64 -3.28
CA MET A 257 5.62 -10.24 -3.87
C MET A 257 4.71 -9.10 -4.34
N PRO A 258 4.63 -8.84 -5.65
CA PRO A 258 3.84 -7.73 -6.16
C PRO A 258 2.38 -7.88 -5.76
N SER A 259 1.82 -6.83 -5.17
CA SER A 259 0.40 -6.75 -4.83
C SER A 259 -0.16 -5.40 -5.21
N SER A 260 -1.43 -5.32 -5.56
CA SER A 260 -2.08 -4.06 -5.92
C SER A 260 -3.50 -4.01 -5.34
N ASN A 261 -3.98 -2.82 -5.01
CA ASN A 261 -5.37 -2.61 -4.64
C ASN A 261 -6.06 -1.85 -5.77
N VAL A 262 -7.06 -2.48 -6.37
CA VAL A 262 -7.78 -1.91 -7.52
C VAL A 262 -9.22 -1.66 -7.12
N THR A 263 -9.68 -0.42 -7.23
CA THR A 263 -11.05 -0.02 -6.91
C THR A 263 -12.06 -0.82 -7.74
N GLN A 264 -13.20 -1.17 -7.13
CA GLN A 264 -14.20 -2.08 -7.70
C GLN A 264 -14.67 -1.72 -9.12
N TYR A 265 -14.71 -0.43 -9.46
CA TYR A 265 -15.22 0.07 -10.74
C TYR A 265 -14.14 0.22 -11.82
N ASN A 266 -12.88 -0.12 -11.54
CA ASN A 266 -11.78 0.01 -12.49
C ASN A 266 -11.61 -1.27 -13.33
N GLU A 267 -12.55 -1.52 -14.23
CA GLU A 267 -12.58 -2.70 -15.09
C GLU A 267 -11.32 -2.85 -15.96
N ALA A 268 -10.73 -1.74 -16.41
CA ALA A 268 -9.52 -1.73 -17.20
C ALA A 268 -8.34 -2.30 -16.40
N SER A 269 -8.13 -1.84 -15.16
CA SER A 269 -7.11 -2.40 -14.28
C SER A 269 -7.42 -3.84 -13.91
N HIS A 270 -8.67 -4.20 -13.59
CA HIS A 270 -9.03 -5.60 -13.31
C HIS A 270 -8.67 -6.55 -14.45
N SER A 271 -8.97 -6.15 -15.68
CA SER A 271 -8.63 -6.93 -16.87
C SER A 271 -7.12 -7.07 -17.04
N LEU A 272 -6.38 -5.98 -16.84
CA LEU A 272 -4.93 -5.96 -16.98
C LEU A 272 -4.23 -6.82 -15.91
N PHE A 273 -4.58 -6.67 -14.63
CA PHE A 273 -3.98 -7.46 -13.56
C PHE A 273 -4.25 -8.96 -13.73
N LYS A 274 -5.48 -9.33 -14.13
CA LYS A 274 -5.81 -10.73 -14.47
C LYS A 274 -5.01 -11.25 -15.66
N LYS A 275 -4.89 -10.45 -16.73
CA LYS A 275 -4.08 -10.79 -17.93
C LYS A 275 -2.61 -11.05 -17.56
N MET A 276 -2.07 -10.24 -16.64
CA MET A 276 -0.70 -10.39 -16.14
C MET A 276 -0.50 -11.59 -15.21
N GLY A 277 -1.56 -12.32 -14.84
CA GLY A 277 -1.47 -13.49 -13.97
C GLY A 277 -1.58 -13.19 -12.47
N TYR A 278 -1.94 -11.96 -12.08
CA TYR A 278 -2.25 -11.68 -10.67
C TYR A 278 -3.53 -12.39 -10.25
N LYS A 279 -3.53 -12.90 -9.01
CA LYS A 279 -4.68 -13.54 -8.38
C LYS A 279 -5.34 -12.59 -7.41
N VAL A 280 -6.67 -12.65 -7.30
CA VAL A 280 -7.42 -11.91 -6.28
C VAL A 280 -7.27 -12.67 -4.95
N VAL A 281 -6.96 -11.92 -3.89
CA VAL A 281 -6.78 -12.42 -2.51
C VAL A 281 -8.06 -12.24 -1.72
N ASP A 282 -8.46 -10.98 -1.54
CA ASP A 282 -9.66 -10.55 -0.82
C ASP A 282 -10.10 -9.19 -1.39
N ALA A 283 -11.18 -8.63 -0.84
CA ALA A 283 -11.46 -7.22 -0.96
C ALA A 283 -10.49 -6.39 -0.09
N ALA A 284 -10.01 -5.28 -0.65
CA ALA A 284 -9.14 -4.33 0.02
C ALA A 284 -9.92 -3.07 0.40
N PHE A 285 -9.64 -2.56 1.60
CA PHE A 285 -10.33 -1.41 2.19
C PHE A 285 -9.32 -0.37 2.67
N TRP A 286 -9.63 0.90 2.42
CA TRP A 286 -9.00 2.02 3.12
C TRP A 286 -9.93 2.47 4.24
N VAL A 287 -9.43 2.35 5.47
CA VAL A 287 -10.18 2.65 6.68
C VAL A 287 -9.70 4.00 7.19
N LEU A 288 -10.48 5.05 6.94
CA LEU A 288 -10.10 6.44 7.19
C LEU A 288 -10.62 6.93 8.54
N ALA A 289 -9.79 7.64 9.31
CA ALA A 289 -10.20 8.26 10.57
C ALA A 289 -10.57 9.74 10.34
N PHE A 290 -11.84 10.09 10.57
CA PHE A 290 -12.32 11.46 10.49
C PHE A 290 -13.10 11.85 11.74
N LYS A 291 -12.82 13.04 12.29
CA LYS A 291 -13.71 13.72 13.23
C LYS A 291 -14.49 14.77 12.46
N LEU A 292 -15.82 14.74 12.52
CA LEU A 292 -16.60 15.89 12.07
C LEU A 292 -16.31 17.07 13.01
N PRO A 293 -16.25 18.31 12.50
CA PRO A 293 -16.19 19.50 13.35
C PRO A 293 -17.31 19.42 14.39
N GLU A 294 -17.00 19.77 15.64
CA GLU A 294 -18.05 20.05 16.62
C GLU A 294 -18.92 21.19 16.06
N LYS A 295 -20.24 20.98 16.07
CA LYS A 295 -21.20 22.00 15.65
C LYS A 295 -21.32 23.08 16.70
#